data_AF-A0A4Q6A7G1-F1
#
_entry.id   AF-A0A4Q6A7G1-F1
#
_cell.length_a   1.000
_cell.length_b   1.000
_cell.length_c   1.000
_cell.angle_alpha   90.00
_cell.angle_beta   90.00
_cell.angle_gamma   90.00
#
_symmetry.space_group_name_H-M   'P 1'
#
loop_
_entity.id
_entity.type
_entity.pdbx_description
1 polymer ?
#
loop_
_entity_poly.entity_id
_entity_poly.type
_entity_poly.pdbx_seq_one_letter_code
_entity_poly.pdbx_strand_id
1 'polypeptide(L)'
;MKTFIVSGLVIIIIIGCRMALRKLASRGDAGVADLVKYHDALYPVEKAGKWGYMNNRLEMVIKPQFMRADNFQEGFAVVAIESDPGNSPSRFLFGFIDTSGRTIAAIKYHKVAGFSQGLAMVMKDEKYGYINEKGIEIIPLQYEDASSFSEGLAVVKTGGKNGYIDQ
;
A
#
# COMPACT_ATOMS: atom_id res chain seq x y z
N MET A 1 -10.10 10.08 7.68
CA MET A 1 -8.71 9.60 7.65
C MET A 1 -7.88 10.64 6.92
N LYS A 2 -7.02 11.40 7.63
CA LYS A 2 -6.22 12.47 7.02
C LYS A 2 -5.02 11.84 6.33
N THR A 3 -4.98 11.85 4.99
CA THR A 3 -3.77 11.54 4.24
C THR A 3 -2.74 12.61 4.56
N PHE A 4 -1.73 12.28 5.38
CA PHE A 4 -0.58 13.14 5.56
C PHE A 4 0.22 13.14 4.26
N ILE A 5 -0.07 14.12 3.40
CA ILE A 5 0.78 14.48 2.28
C ILE A 5 2.09 14.94 2.90
N VAL A 6 3.13 14.11 2.81
CA VAL A 6 4.48 14.58 3.12
C VAL A 6 4.91 15.43 1.94
N SER A 7 4.54 16.72 1.96
CA SER A 7 5.06 17.69 1.00
C SER A 7 6.59 17.66 1.06
N GLY A 8 7.26 17.91 -0.07
CA GLY A 8 8.72 17.79 -0.18
C GLY A 8 9.51 18.53 0.93
N LEU A 9 8.91 19.56 1.53
CA LEU A 9 9.49 20.31 2.64
C LEU A 9 9.60 19.50 3.95
N VAL A 10 8.62 18.66 4.27
CA VAL A 10 8.64 17.81 5.49
C VAL A 10 9.65 16.67 5.33
N ILE A 11 9.80 16.15 4.11
CA ILE A 11 10.83 15.16 3.77
C ILE A 11 12.24 15.75 4.01
N ILE A 12 12.49 16.99 3.58
CA ILE A 12 13.78 17.68 3.79
C ILE A 12 14.09 17.88 5.28
N ILE A 13 13.10 18.23 6.11
CA ILE A 13 13.29 18.39 7.56
C ILE A 13 13.63 17.06 8.24
N ILE A 14 12.97 15.96 7.85
CA ILE A 14 13.27 14.61 8.35
C ILE A 14 14.67 14.15 7.90
N ILE A 15 15.07 14.46 6.67
CA ILE A 15 16.41 14.16 6.13
C ILE A 15 17.50 14.95 6.87
N GLY A 16 17.31 16.25 7.09
CA GLY A 16 18.26 17.11 7.80
C GLY A 16 18.49 16.67 9.25
N CYS A 17 17.41 16.33 9.95
CA CYS A 17 17.48 15.81 11.32
C CYS A 17 18.21 14.45 11.38
N ARG A 18 18.01 13.58 10.38
CA ARG A 18 18.69 12.26 10.32
C ARG A 18 20.18 12.33 9.98
N MET A 19 20.63 13.25 9.14
CA MET A 19 22.07 13.43 8.91
C MET A 19 22.80 13.83 10.20
N ALA A 20 22.18 14.67 11.02
CA ALA A 20 22.68 15.01 12.35
C ALA A 20 22.70 13.78 13.28
N LEU A 21 21.63 12.98 13.29
CA LEU A 21 21.56 11.76 14.10
C LEU A 21 22.55 10.66 13.66
N ARG A 22 22.87 10.52 12.36
CA ARG A 22 23.90 9.58 11.88
C ARG A 22 25.31 9.93 12.39
N LYS A 23 25.61 11.23 12.49
CA LYS A 23 26.87 11.74 13.06
C LYS A 23 26.96 11.48 14.58
N LEU A 24 25.82 11.31 15.25
CA LEU A 24 25.72 10.93 16.66
C LEU A 24 25.78 9.40 16.83
N ALA A 25 25.14 8.62 15.94
CA ALA A 25 25.17 7.15 15.96
C ALA A 25 26.57 6.56 15.79
N SER A 26 27.42 7.16 14.94
CA SER A 26 28.80 6.73 14.74
C SER A 26 29.70 6.89 15.98
N ARG A 27 29.18 7.48 17.05
CA ARG A 27 29.84 7.62 18.35
C ARG A 27 29.44 6.56 19.37
N GLY A 28 28.69 5.53 18.96
CA GLY A 28 28.38 4.36 19.81
C GLY A 28 27.23 4.55 20.79
N ASP A 29 26.33 5.52 20.55
CA ASP A 29 25.17 5.74 21.40
C ASP A 29 24.05 4.73 21.06
N ALA A 30 23.80 3.79 21.99
CA ALA A 30 22.84 2.71 21.83
C ALA A 30 21.39 3.20 21.60
N GLY A 31 21.04 4.42 22.04
CA GLY A 31 19.74 5.03 21.78
C GLY A 31 19.47 5.32 20.30
N VAL A 32 20.53 5.39 19.47
CA VAL A 32 20.40 5.70 18.03
C VAL A 32 20.26 4.44 17.18
N ALA A 33 20.64 3.27 17.69
CA ALA A 33 20.54 2.01 16.96
C ALA A 33 19.09 1.59 16.63
N ASP A 34 18.14 1.86 17.53
CA ASP A 34 16.71 1.62 17.27
C ASP A 34 16.12 2.62 16.24
N LEU A 35 16.69 3.83 16.09
CA LEU A 35 16.33 4.76 15.01
C LEU A 35 16.84 4.30 13.63
N VAL A 36 17.81 3.37 13.60
CA VAL A 36 18.48 2.83 12.39
C VAL A 36 17.81 1.54 11.88
N LYS A 37 16.89 0.91 12.62
CA LYS A 37 16.09 -0.25 12.16
C LYS A 37 15.22 0.03 10.91
N TYR A 38 15.02 1.28 10.52
CA TYR A 38 14.28 1.69 9.32
C TYR A 38 15.11 1.65 8.02
N HIS A 39 16.06 0.72 7.88
CA HIS A 39 17.01 0.74 6.76
C HIS A 39 16.37 0.47 5.39
N ASP A 40 15.18 -0.14 5.35
CA ASP A 40 14.50 -0.52 4.09
C ASP A 40 13.14 0.17 3.87
N ALA A 41 12.85 1.24 4.63
CA ALA A 41 11.62 2.00 4.43
C ALA A 41 11.61 2.65 3.03
N LEU A 42 10.56 2.34 2.26
CA LEU A 42 10.28 2.95 0.97
C LEU A 42 9.24 4.05 1.11
N TYR A 43 9.54 5.22 0.55
CA TYR A 43 8.71 6.40 0.59
C TYR A 43 8.16 6.71 -0.80
N PRO A 44 6.84 6.92 -0.95
CA PRO A 44 6.27 7.29 -2.23
C PRO A 44 6.79 8.65 -2.66
N VAL A 45 7.16 8.78 -3.93
CA VAL A 45 7.66 10.01 -4.53
C VAL A 45 7.01 10.21 -5.89
N GLU A 46 6.53 11.42 -6.14
CA GLU A 46 5.94 11.79 -7.41
C GLU A 46 6.97 12.51 -8.30
N LYS A 47 7.08 12.09 -9.56
CA LYS A 47 7.81 12.82 -10.61
C LYS A 47 7.02 12.77 -11.91
N ALA A 48 6.88 13.93 -12.56
CA ALA A 48 6.19 14.08 -13.84
C ALA A 48 4.77 13.46 -13.85
N GLY A 49 4.01 13.65 -12.76
CA GLY A 49 2.62 13.17 -12.65
C GLY A 49 2.47 11.67 -12.39
N LYS A 50 3.56 10.95 -12.14
CA LYS A 50 3.54 9.53 -11.75
C LYS A 50 4.25 9.30 -10.44
N TRP A 51 3.84 8.25 -9.74
CA TRP A 51 4.37 7.84 -8.46
C TRP A 51 5.31 6.65 -8.61
N GLY A 52 6.40 6.70 -7.85
CA GLY A 52 7.35 5.63 -7.62
C GLY A 52 7.76 5.62 -6.15
N TYR A 53 8.85 4.92 -5.82
CA TYR A 53 9.33 4.79 -4.44
C TYR A 53 10.83 4.97 -4.35
N MET A 54 11.26 5.70 -3.33
CA MET A 54 12.67 5.89 -2.97
C MET A 54 12.95 5.35 -1.57
N ASN A 55 14.17 4.90 -1.34
CA ASN A 55 14.60 4.50 0.00
C ASN A 55 15.17 5.69 0.79
N ASN A 56 15.58 5.43 2.03
CA ASN A 56 16.19 6.43 2.91
C ASN A 56 17.60 6.92 2.47
N ARG A 57 18.19 6.32 1.43
CA ARG A 57 19.45 6.76 0.79
C ARG A 57 19.18 7.69 -0.39
N LEU A 58 17.91 8.06 -0.63
CA LEU A 58 17.47 8.85 -1.78
C LEU A 58 17.68 8.14 -3.12
N GLU A 59 17.84 6.82 -3.08
CA GLU A 59 17.92 6.00 -4.27
C GLU A 59 16.49 5.66 -4.72
N MET A 60 16.21 5.85 -6.01
CA MET A 60 14.97 5.39 -6.61
C MET A 60 14.97 3.87 -6.70
N VAL A 61 14.14 3.20 -5.89
CA VAL A 61 13.99 1.73 -5.91
C VAL A 61 12.95 1.33 -6.94
N ILE A 62 11.84 2.07 -6.99
CA ILE A 62 10.75 1.84 -7.94
C ILE A 62 10.58 3.13 -8.74
N LYS A 63 10.81 3.06 -10.05
CA LYS A 63 10.68 4.24 -10.92
C LYS A 63 9.24 4.74 -10.96
N PRO A 64 9.01 6.05 -11.13
CA PRO A 64 7.67 6.62 -11.28
C PRO A 64 6.93 6.00 -12.46
N GLN A 65 5.88 5.24 -12.18
CA GLN A 65 5.09 4.54 -13.19
C GLN A 65 3.61 4.41 -12.82
N PHE A 66 3.26 4.61 -11.55
CA PHE A 66 1.89 4.47 -11.07
C PHE A 66 1.15 5.80 -11.06
N MET A 67 -0.16 5.77 -11.26
CA MET A 67 -1.02 6.94 -11.12
C MET A 67 -1.28 7.28 -9.64
N ARG A 68 -1.21 6.26 -8.77
CA ARG A 68 -1.32 6.38 -7.31
C ARG A 68 -0.43 5.36 -6.64
N ALA A 69 0.06 5.68 -5.46
CA ALA A 69 0.96 4.86 -4.68
C ALA A 69 0.77 5.17 -3.19
N ASP A 70 0.30 4.19 -2.42
CA ASP A 70 0.17 4.31 -0.98
C ASP A 70 1.50 3.98 -0.29
N ASN A 71 1.62 4.32 0.99
CA ASN A 71 2.77 3.92 1.80
C ASN A 71 2.83 2.40 1.95
N PHE A 72 4.04 1.86 2.05
CA PHE A 72 4.21 0.45 2.40
C PHE A 72 3.71 0.17 3.83
N GLN A 73 2.90 -0.88 3.98
CA GLN A 73 2.43 -1.44 5.24
C GLN A 73 2.59 -2.96 5.15
N GLU A 74 3.18 -3.57 6.17
CA GLU A 74 3.42 -5.04 6.22
C GLU A 74 4.18 -5.59 4.99
N GLY A 75 5.02 -4.76 4.35
CA GLY A 75 5.80 -5.16 3.17
C GLY A 75 5.08 -4.99 1.82
N PHE A 76 3.83 -4.50 1.83
CA PHE A 76 3.04 -4.28 0.63
C PHE A 76 2.62 -2.82 0.48
N ALA A 77 2.43 -2.37 -0.77
CA ALA A 77 1.81 -1.08 -1.04
C ALA A 77 0.70 -1.22 -2.09
N VAL A 78 -0.38 -0.46 -1.91
CA VAL A 78 -1.43 -0.31 -2.92
C VAL A 78 -0.95 0.66 -3.98
N VAL A 79 -1.08 0.27 -5.24
CA VAL A 79 -0.77 1.10 -6.39
C VAL A 79 -1.93 1.11 -7.38
N ALA A 80 -2.02 2.17 -8.18
CA ALA A 80 -3.00 2.26 -9.26
C ALA A 80 -2.34 2.54 -10.61
N ILE A 81 -2.89 1.94 -11.67
CA ILE A 81 -2.59 2.26 -13.06
C ILE A 81 -3.83 2.85 -13.73
N GLU A 82 -3.63 3.60 -14.81
CA GLU A 82 -4.74 4.01 -15.68
C GLU A 82 -5.24 2.79 -16.46
N SER A 83 -6.56 2.62 -16.50
CA SER A 83 -7.19 1.56 -17.29
C SER A 83 -7.42 2.02 -18.72
N ASP A 84 -7.44 1.06 -19.65
CA ASP A 84 -8.06 1.30 -20.96
C ASP A 84 -9.58 1.48 -20.78
N PRO A 85 -10.17 2.61 -21.25
CA PRO A 85 -11.62 2.84 -21.18
C PRO A 85 -12.46 1.72 -21.81
N GLY A 86 -11.92 0.98 -22.79
CA GLY A 86 -12.61 -0.16 -23.41
C GLY A 86 -12.65 -1.42 -22.56
N ASN A 87 -11.83 -1.52 -21.50
CA ASN A 87 -11.63 -2.74 -20.72
C ASN A 87 -12.16 -2.66 -19.28
N SER A 88 -12.44 -1.46 -18.75
CA SER A 88 -12.86 -1.26 -17.35
C SER A 88 -13.78 -0.04 -17.20
N PRO A 89 -14.87 -0.13 -16.41
CA PRO A 89 -15.72 1.02 -16.10
C PRO A 89 -15.04 2.04 -15.18
N SER A 90 -13.97 1.63 -14.47
CA SER A 90 -13.20 2.50 -13.58
C SER A 90 -11.96 3.03 -14.29
N ARG A 91 -11.72 4.35 -14.27
CA ARG A 91 -10.51 5.01 -14.84
C ARG A 91 -9.20 4.43 -14.30
N PHE A 92 -9.20 3.94 -13.06
CA PHE A 92 -8.04 3.37 -12.41
C PHE A 92 -8.29 1.92 -12.04
N LEU A 93 -7.26 1.10 -12.21
CA LEU A 93 -7.19 -0.25 -11.66
C LEU A 93 -6.14 -0.29 -10.57
N PHE A 94 -6.47 -0.98 -9.49
CA PHE A 94 -5.67 -1.09 -8.28
C PHE A 94 -5.11 -2.51 -8.11
N GLY A 95 -3.99 -2.58 -7.41
CA GLY A 95 -3.35 -3.83 -7.03
C GLY A 95 -2.26 -3.56 -5.99
N PHE A 96 -1.46 -4.59 -5.74
CA PHE A 96 -0.45 -4.57 -4.69
C PHE A 96 0.92 -4.82 -5.27
N ILE A 97 1.92 -4.16 -4.71
CA ILE A 97 3.33 -4.44 -4.99
C ILE A 97 4.08 -4.82 -3.72
N ASP A 98 5.11 -5.64 -3.86
CA ASP A 98 6.12 -5.86 -2.82
C ASP A 98 7.16 -4.73 -2.79
N THR A 99 8.08 -4.79 -1.82
CA THR A 99 9.16 -3.79 -1.66
C THR A 99 10.17 -3.77 -2.81
N SER A 100 10.18 -4.78 -3.69
CA SER A 100 10.96 -4.74 -4.93
C SER A 100 10.21 -4.08 -6.10
N GLY A 101 8.93 -3.76 -5.91
CA GLY A 101 8.05 -3.21 -6.93
C GLY A 101 7.39 -4.25 -7.82
N ARG A 102 7.51 -5.55 -7.49
CA ARG A 102 6.81 -6.62 -8.21
C ARG A 102 5.35 -6.65 -7.77
N THR A 103 4.46 -6.79 -8.74
CA THR A 103 3.03 -6.93 -8.47
C THR A 103 2.74 -8.30 -7.84
N ILE A 104 1.99 -8.32 -6.74
CA ILE A 104 1.56 -9.54 -6.05
C ILE A 104 0.58 -10.35 -6.89
N ALA A 105 -0.32 -9.66 -7.57
CA ALA A 105 -1.24 -10.18 -8.57
C ALA A 105 -1.42 -9.13 -9.68
N ALA A 106 -2.04 -9.51 -10.79
CA ALA A 106 -2.39 -8.56 -11.85
C ALA A 106 -3.20 -7.38 -11.27
N ILE A 107 -2.80 -6.16 -11.65
CA ILE A 107 -3.51 -4.93 -11.27
C ILE A 107 -4.81 -4.88 -12.06
N LYS A 108 -5.90 -5.33 -11.45
CA LYS A 108 -7.19 -5.57 -12.12
C LYS A 108 -8.42 -5.21 -11.28
N TYR A 109 -8.22 -4.68 -10.07
CA TYR A 109 -9.32 -4.42 -9.15
C TYR A 109 -9.80 -2.98 -9.29
N HIS A 110 -11.10 -2.75 -9.19
CA HIS A 110 -11.68 -1.40 -9.20
C HIS A 110 -11.52 -0.69 -7.85
N LYS A 111 -11.36 -1.47 -6.77
CA LYS A 111 -11.09 -0.99 -5.42
C LYS A 111 -10.36 -2.06 -4.63
N VAL A 112 -9.45 -1.64 -3.76
CA VAL A 112 -8.76 -2.51 -2.81
C VAL A 112 -8.63 -1.80 -1.45
N ALA A 113 -8.50 -2.58 -0.39
CA ALA A 113 -7.99 -2.12 0.90
C ALA A 113 -6.62 -2.76 1.17
N GLY A 114 -5.79 -2.12 2.00
CA GLY A 114 -4.53 -2.70 2.43
C GLY A 114 -4.71 -4.07 3.11
N PHE A 115 -3.64 -4.86 3.16
CA PHE A 115 -3.62 -6.09 3.94
C PHE A 115 -3.88 -5.79 5.42
N SER A 116 -4.71 -6.63 6.03
CA SER A 116 -4.99 -6.64 7.47
C SER A 116 -5.17 -8.09 7.88
N GLN A 117 -4.39 -8.54 8.87
CA GLN A 117 -4.41 -9.94 9.33
C GLN A 117 -4.23 -10.94 8.16
N GLY A 118 -3.31 -10.65 7.24
CA GLY A 118 -2.96 -11.53 6.12
C GLY A 118 -3.93 -11.54 4.93
N LEU A 119 -5.05 -10.80 5.00
CA LEU A 119 -6.03 -10.70 3.93
C LEU A 119 -6.23 -9.25 3.48
N ALA A 120 -6.45 -9.04 2.18
CA ALA A 120 -6.84 -7.76 1.61
C ALA A 120 -8.21 -7.87 0.96
N MET A 121 -9.10 -6.93 1.30
CA MET A 121 -10.38 -6.76 0.62
C MET A 121 -10.14 -6.22 -0.78
N VAL A 122 -10.74 -6.86 -1.78
CA VAL A 122 -10.64 -6.48 -3.18
C VAL A 122 -12.02 -6.45 -3.81
N MET A 123 -12.21 -5.57 -4.80
CA MET A 123 -13.44 -5.49 -5.57
C MET A 123 -13.15 -5.46 -7.06
N LYS A 124 -13.88 -6.29 -7.79
CA LYS A 124 -13.89 -6.32 -9.26
C LYS A 124 -15.33 -6.56 -9.70
N ASP A 125 -15.74 -5.89 -10.77
CA ASP A 125 -17.09 -6.03 -11.35
C ASP A 125 -18.21 -5.88 -10.30
N GLU A 126 -18.07 -4.87 -9.41
CA GLU A 126 -19.01 -4.55 -8.31
C GLU A 126 -19.19 -5.63 -7.25
N LYS A 127 -18.32 -6.66 -7.25
CA LYS A 127 -18.32 -7.72 -6.26
C LYS A 127 -17.07 -7.69 -5.40
N TYR A 128 -17.26 -7.84 -4.10
CA TYR A 128 -16.22 -7.84 -3.09
C TYR A 128 -15.83 -9.25 -2.67
N GLY A 129 -14.55 -9.44 -2.39
CA GLY A 129 -13.93 -10.68 -1.93
C GLY A 129 -12.59 -10.39 -1.28
N TYR A 130 -11.80 -11.42 -1.01
CA TYR A 130 -10.53 -11.29 -0.27
C TYR A 130 -9.43 -12.13 -0.89
N ILE A 131 -8.24 -11.54 -0.97
CA ILE A 131 -7.01 -12.23 -1.40
C ILE A 131 -6.02 -12.30 -0.24
N ASN A 132 -5.14 -13.29 -0.27
CA ASN A 132 -3.98 -13.35 0.61
C ASN A 132 -2.77 -12.57 0.04
N GLU A 133 -1.70 -12.50 0.82
CA GLU A 133 -0.42 -11.86 0.46
C GLU A 133 0.29 -12.45 -0.77
N LYS A 134 -0.15 -13.62 -1.26
CA LYS A 134 0.34 -14.23 -2.51
C LYS A 134 -0.55 -13.88 -3.70
N GLY A 135 -1.58 -13.05 -3.51
CA GLY A 135 -2.52 -12.67 -4.56
C GLY A 135 -3.55 -13.75 -4.87
N ILE A 136 -3.65 -14.79 -4.04
CA ILE A 136 -4.61 -15.89 -4.21
C ILE A 136 -5.92 -15.45 -3.56
N GLU A 137 -7.02 -15.58 -4.32
CA GLU A 137 -8.37 -15.40 -3.80
C GLU A 137 -8.68 -16.47 -2.76
N ILE A 138 -8.91 -16.03 -1.52
CA ILE A 138 -9.30 -16.90 -0.40
C ILE A 138 -10.82 -16.89 -0.24
N ILE A 139 -11.43 -15.72 -0.40
CA ILE A 139 -12.88 -15.55 -0.34
C ILE A 139 -13.34 -14.96 -1.68
N PRO A 140 -14.22 -15.67 -2.42
CA PRO A 140 -14.63 -15.25 -3.75
C PRO A 140 -15.24 -13.85 -3.82
N LEU A 141 -15.12 -13.23 -4.99
CA LEU A 141 -15.80 -11.98 -5.32
C LEU A 141 -17.33 -12.22 -5.44
N GLN A 142 -18.03 -12.20 -4.32
CA GLN A 142 -19.48 -12.52 -4.27
C GLN A 142 -20.32 -11.51 -3.49
N TYR A 143 -19.70 -10.72 -2.61
CA TYR A 143 -20.41 -9.77 -1.75
C TYR A 143 -20.73 -8.47 -2.47
N GLU A 144 -21.83 -7.84 -2.07
CA GLU A 144 -22.25 -6.51 -2.55
C GLU A 144 -21.43 -5.39 -1.90
N ASP A 145 -20.95 -5.63 -0.69
CA ASP A 145 -20.05 -4.75 0.06
C ASP A 145 -19.25 -5.58 1.07
N ALA A 146 -18.09 -5.07 1.47
CA ALA A 146 -17.19 -5.74 2.41
C ALA A 146 -16.27 -4.75 3.15
N SER A 147 -15.99 -5.01 4.41
CA SER A 147 -14.95 -4.31 5.19
C SER A 147 -13.64 -5.10 5.23
N SER A 148 -12.54 -4.45 5.60
CA SER A 148 -11.32 -5.18 5.98
C SER A 148 -11.57 -6.06 7.21
N PHE A 149 -10.79 -7.15 7.33
CA PHE A 149 -10.77 -7.97 8.53
C PHE A 149 -10.21 -7.19 9.73
N SER A 150 -10.86 -7.31 10.88
CA SER A 150 -10.43 -6.82 12.20
C SER A 150 -10.83 -7.85 13.25
N GLU A 151 -9.92 -8.23 14.15
CA GLU A 151 -10.18 -9.22 15.21
C GLU A 151 -10.78 -10.54 14.66
N GLY A 152 -10.24 -11.04 13.55
CA GLY A 152 -10.72 -12.27 12.89
C GLY A 152 -12.08 -12.17 12.18
N LEU A 153 -12.75 -11.01 12.16
CA LEU A 153 -14.06 -10.83 11.54
C LEU A 153 -14.06 -9.73 10.47
N ALA A 154 -14.95 -9.84 9.49
CA ALA A 154 -15.27 -8.77 8.56
C ALA A 154 -16.78 -8.63 8.35
N VAL A 155 -17.25 -7.39 8.17
CA VAL A 155 -18.63 -7.13 7.78
C VAL A 155 -18.76 -7.29 6.28
N VAL A 156 -19.77 -8.04 5.85
CA VAL A 156 -20.11 -8.23 4.43
C VAL A 156 -21.58 -8.00 4.19
N LYS A 157 -21.93 -7.66 2.94
CA LYS A 157 -23.31 -7.46 2.52
C LYS A 157 -23.71 -8.44 1.42
N THR A 158 -24.86 -9.10 1.59
CA THR A 158 -25.48 -9.99 0.60
C THR A 158 -26.99 -9.85 0.64
N GLY A 159 -27.63 -9.70 -0.52
CA GLY A 159 -29.09 -9.57 -0.61
C GLY A 159 -29.61 -8.36 0.17
N GLY A 160 -28.85 -7.25 0.17
CA GLY A 160 -29.23 -6.04 0.90
C GLY A 160 -28.99 -6.09 2.41
N LYS A 161 -28.54 -7.21 2.99
CA LYS A 161 -28.38 -7.39 4.43
C LYS A 161 -26.91 -7.50 4.82
N ASN A 162 -26.56 -6.94 5.98
CA ASN A 162 -25.23 -7.05 6.56
C ASN A 162 -25.11 -8.34 7.39
N GLY A 163 -23.94 -8.96 7.34
CA GLY A 163 -23.54 -10.09 8.17
C GLY A 163 -22.04 -10.04 8.48
N TYR A 164 -21.56 -11.00 9.26
CA TYR A 164 -20.15 -11.17 9.55
C TYR A 164 -19.63 -12.47 8.93
N ILE A 165 -18.38 -12.44 8.50
CA ILE A 165 -17.61 -13.63 8.09
C ILE A 165 -16.33 -13.69 8.91
N ASP A 166 -15.83 -14.91 9.12
CA ASP A 166 -14.51 -15.21 9.66
C ASP A 166 -13.52 -15.57 8.54
N GLN A 167 -12.25 -15.78 8.92
CA GLN A 167 -11.16 -16.10 8.01
C GLN A 167 -11.12 -17.58 7.61
#